data_AF-A0A3D2WIU1-F1
#
_entry.id   AF-A0A3D2WIU1-F1
#
_cell.length_a   1.000
_cell.length_b   1.000
_cell.length_c   1.000
_cell.angle_alpha   90.00
_cell.angle_beta   90.00
_cell.angle_gamma   90.00
#
_symmetry.space_group_name_H-M   'P 1'
#
loop_
_entity.id
_entity.type
_entity.pdbx_description
1 polymer ?
#
loop_
_entity_poly.entity_id
_entity_poly.type
_entity_poly.pdbx_seq_one_letter_code
_entity_poly.pdbx_strand_id
1 'polypeptide(L)'
;MTTLSPQDQAKQAAARAAVKYVEPGTIVGVGTGSTTNFFIQELGKIKNDIEGAVASSKETARRLEAEGIEVLDPNSVGTIPLYVDGADEFDPHLNLVKGGGGALTREKIIAAISKKFICITDHTKQVDVLGEFPLPIEVIPMARSYVAREIV
;
A
#
# COMPACT_ATOMS: atom_id res chain seq x y z
N MET A 1 -24.17 -12.91 -6.85
CA MET A 1 -22.93 -12.66 -6.09
C MET A 1 -21.84 -13.51 -6.69
N THR A 2 -20.85 -12.90 -7.31
CA THR A 2 -19.70 -13.62 -7.89
C THR A 2 -18.81 -14.09 -6.75
N THR A 3 -18.49 -15.38 -6.74
CA THR A 3 -17.57 -15.99 -5.77
C THR A 3 -16.16 -15.46 -5.99
N LEU A 4 -15.52 -14.94 -4.95
CA LEU A 4 -14.13 -14.47 -5.00
C LEU A 4 -13.19 -15.64 -5.35
N SER A 5 -12.16 -15.36 -6.16
CA SER A 5 -11.10 -16.33 -6.45
C SER A 5 -10.33 -16.72 -5.18
N PRO A 6 -9.64 -17.87 -5.13
CA PRO A 6 -8.80 -18.23 -3.98
C PRO A 6 -7.75 -17.16 -3.64
N GLN A 7 -7.19 -16.51 -4.66
CA GLN A 7 -6.24 -15.42 -4.47
C GLN A 7 -6.91 -14.19 -3.83
N ASP A 8 -8.10 -13.81 -4.30
CA ASP A 8 -8.84 -12.68 -3.73
C ASP A 8 -9.31 -12.96 -2.31
N GLN A 9 -9.65 -14.21 -1.99
CA GLN A 9 -9.96 -14.62 -0.61
C GLN A 9 -8.75 -14.46 0.31
N ALA A 10 -7.54 -14.80 -0.17
CA ALA A 10 -6.30 -14.59 0.56
C ALA A 10 -6.02 -13.10 0.78
N LYS A 11 -6.16 -12.27 -0.27
CA LYS A 11 -6.04 -10.80 -0.17
C LYS A 11 -7.02 -10.21 0.85
N GLN A 12 -8.27 -10.65 0.80
CA GLN A 12 -9.30 -10.20 1.74
C GLN A 12 -9.01 -10.66 3.18
N ALA A 13 -8.48 -11.87 3.37
CA ALA A 13 -8.07 -12.36 4.69
C ALA A 13 -6.91 -11.55 5.27
N ALA A 14 -5.89 -11.22 4.46
CA ALA A 14 -4.79 -10.36 4.86
C ALA A 14 -5.27 -8.95 5.23
N ALA A 15 -6.16 -8.37 4.43
CA ALA A 15 -6.80 -7.08 4.71
C ALA A 15 -7.55 -7.07 6.05
N ARG A 16 -8.39 -8.08 6.31
CA ARG A 16 -9.09 -8.24 7.61
C ARG A 16 -8.13 -8.38 8.78
N ALA A 17 -6.99 -9.04 8.58
CA ALA A 17 -5.98 -9.15 9.63
C ALA A 17 -5.30 -7.81 9.91
N ALA A 18 -4.98 -7.04 8.87
CA ALA A 18 -4.33 -5.74 9.00
C ALA A 18 -5.20 -4.69 9.72
N VAL A 19 -6.52 -4.69 9.52
CA VAL A 19 -7.42 -3.74 10.20
C VAL A 19 -7.35 -3.87 11.73
N LYS A 20 -7.02 -5.04 12.27
CA LYS A 20 -6.87 -5.25 13.72
C LYS A 20 -5.68 -4.48 14.34
N TYR A 21 -4.78 -3.95 13.52
CA TYR A 21 -3.65 -3.14 13.96
C TYR A 21 -3.96 -1.63 13.96
N VAL A 22 -5.12 -1.23 13.45
CA VAL A 22 -5.56 0.16 13.47
C VAL A 22 -5.95 0.54 14.90
N GLU A 23 -5.31 1.57 15.43
CA GLU A 23 -5.60 2.10 16.76
C GLU A 23 -6.70 3.16 16.67
N PRO A 24 -7.74 3.14 17.52
CA PRO A 24 -8.79 4.16 17.51
C PRO A 24 -8.23 5.57 17.75
N GLY A 25 -8.83 6.57 17.10
CA GLY A 25 -8.41 7.97 17.18
C GLY A 25 -7.07 8.25 16.49
N THR A 26 -6.67 7.43 15.51
CA THR A 26 -5.42 7.64 14.77
C THR A 26 -5.65 7.86 13.28
N ILE A 27 -4.62 8.38 12.62
CA ILE A 27 -4.54 8.50 11.17
C ILE A 27 -3.93 7.23 10.59
N VAL A 28 -4.47 6.74 9.48
CA VAL A 28 -3.98 5.53 8.81
C VAL A 28 -3.38 5.87 7.45
N GLY A 29 -2.13 5.51 7.23
CA GLY A 29 -1.54 5.55 5.89
C GLY A 29 -2.05 4.37 5.07
N VAL A 30 -2.50 4.62 3.84
CA VAL A 30 -3.10 3.61 2.96
C VAL A 30 -2.38 3.56 1.63
N GLY A 31 -1.95 2.36 1.29
CA GLY A 31 -1.24 1.99 0.09
C GLY A 31 -2.06 1.98 -1.20
N THR A 32 -1.55 1.32 -2.24
CA THR A 32 -2.20 1.22 -3.56
C THR A 32 -2.22 -0.23 -4.07
N GLY A 33 -3.28 -0.60 -4.80
CA GLY A 33 -3.35 -1.88 -5.50
C GLY A 33 -4.50 -2.78 -5.05
N SER A 34 -4.63 -3.95 -5.70
CA SER A 34 -5.80 -4.82 -5.54
C SER A 34 -5.98 -5.34 -4.10
N THR A 35 -4.88 -5.63 -3.40
CA THR A 35 -4.92 -6.11 -2.02
C THR A 35 -5.34 -4.99 -1.07
N THR A 36 -4.78 -3.79 -1.28
CA THR A 36 -5.14 -2.59 -0.51
C THR A 36 -6.60 -2.18 -0.72
N ASN A 37 -7.20 -2.46 -1.87
CA ASN A 37 -8.64 -2.22 -2.08
C ASN A 37 -9.53 -3.02 -1.10
N PHE A 38 -9.15 -4.25 -0.77
CA PHE A 38 -9.84 -5.01 0.28
C PHE A 38 -9.62 -4.39 1.66
N PHE A 39 -8.43 -3.86 1.93
CA PHE A 39 -8.16 -3.15 3.18
C PHE A 39 -9.00 -1.89 3.32
N ILE A 40 -9.17 -1.11 2.25
CA ILE A 40 -10.04 0.08 2.25
C ILE A 40 -11.49 -0.29 2.60
N GLN A 41 -12.02 -1.38 2.05
CA GLN A 41 -13.37 -1.88 2.37
C GLN A 41 -13.51 -2.28 3.85
N GLU A 42 -12.49 -2.93 4.42
CA GLU A 42 -12.50 -3.30 5.84
C GLU A 42 -12.32 -2.07 6.75
N LEU A 43 -11.49 -1.10 6.34
CA LEU A 43 -11.29 0.17 7.04
C LEU A 43 -12.59 1.01 7.05
N GLY A 44 -13.35 0.99 5.95
CA GLY A 44 -14.65 1.66 5.84
C GLY A 44 -15.66 1.23 6.91
N LYS A 45 -15.55 0.00 7.43
CA LYS A 45 -16.40 -0.53 8.50
C LYS A 45 -16.09 0.08 9.87
N ILE A 46 -14.86 0.57 10.06
CA ILE A 46 -14.38 1.21 11.30
C ILE A 46 -14.04 2.68 11.09
N LYS A 47 -14.58 3.31 10.03
CA LYS A 47 -14.21 4.69 9.64
C LYS A 47 -14.46 5.73 10.73
N ASN A 48 -15.42 5.49 11.62
CA ASN A 48 -15.73 6.39 12.74
C ASN A 48 -14.73 6.27 13.89
N ASP A 49 -13.88 5.23 13.87
CA ASP A 49 -12.86 4.99 14.88
C ASP A 49 -11.52 5.61 14.49
N ILE A 50 -11.37 6.21 13.31
CA ILE A 50 -10.13 6.85 12.84
C ILE A 50 -10.33 8.34 12.60
N GLU A 51 -9.26 9.12 12.69
CA GLU A 51 -9.29 10.56 12.38
C GLU A 51 -9.32 10.83 10.88
N GLY A 52 -8.78 9.91 10.07
CA GLY A 52 -8.69 10.03 8.62
C GLY A 52 -7.59 9.14 8.05
N ALA A 53 -7.36 9.26 6.75
CA ALA A 53 -6.37 8.46 6.04
C ALA A 53 -5.48 9.28 5.10
N VAL A 54 -4.22 8.87 4.95
CA VAL A 54 -3.30 9.43 3.95
C VAL A 54 -3.12 8.44 2.81
N ALA A 55 -3.46 8.85 1.59
CA ALA A 55 -3.47 7.97 0.42
C ALA A 55 -2.16 8.00 -0.38
N SER A 56 -1.62 6.83 -0.74
CA SER A 56 -0.42 6.74 -1.60
C SER A 56 -0.68 6.95 -3.10
N SER A 57 -1.94 7.06 -3.53
CA SER A 57 -2.28 7.38 -4.91
C SER A 57 -3.61 8.13 -5.02
N LYS A 58 -3.87 8.72 -6.19
CA LYS A 58 -5.17 9.34 -6.50
C LYS A 58 -6.30 8.31 -6.50
N GLU A 59 -6.02 7.08 -6.93
CA GLU A 59 -7.01 6.00 -6.94
C GLU A 59 -7.36 5.55 -5.52
N THR A 60 -6.36 5.40 -4.65
CA THR A 60 -6.57 5.14 -3.22
C THR A 60 -7.40 6.23 -2.55
N ALA A 61 -7.08 7.50 -2.81
CA ALA A 61 -7.84 8.63 -2.27
C ALA A 61 -9.33 8.55 -2.66
N ARG A 62 -9.61 8.33 -3.95
CA ARG A 62 -10.98 8.18 -4.47
C ARG A 62 -11.75 7.04 -3.79
N ARG A 63 -11.09 5.92 -3.51
CA ARG A 63 -11.70 4.75 -2.86
C ARG A 63 -11.98 5.01 -1.39
N LEU A 64 -11.07 5.68 -0.68
CA LEU A 64 -11.28 6.09 0.70
C LEU A 64 -12.48 7.05 0.82
N GLU A 65 -12.53 8.06 -0.05
CA GLU A 65 -13.65 9.00 -0.11
C GLU A 65 -14.98 8.28 -0.40
N ALA A 66 -14.98 7.27 -1.29
CA ALA A 66 -16.17 6.48 -1.59
C ALA A 66 -16.67 5.64 -0.40
N GLU A 67 -15.79 5.21 0.49
CA GLU A 67 -16.16 4.56 1.77
C GLU A 67 -16.54 5.58 2.86
N GLY A 68 -16.41 6.88 2.58
CA GLY A 68 -16.68 7.98 3.49
C GLY A 68 -15.58 8.19 4.53
N ILE A 69 -14.33 7.88 4.19
CA ILE A 69 -13.14 8.16 5.00
C ILE A 69 -12.53 9.49 4.53
N GLU A 70 -12.25 10.39 5.47
CA GLU A 70 -11.57 11.66 5.17
C GLU A 70 -10.14 11.41 4.69
N VAL A 71 -9.76 12.02 3.57
CA VAL A 71 -8.39 11.96 3.04
C VAL A 71 -7.62 13.20 3.45
N LEU A 72 -6.55 12.99 4.21
CA LEU A 72 -5.70 14.04 4.76
C LEU A 72 -4.46 14.28 3.88
N ASP A 73 -3.97 15.51 3.86
CA ASP A 73 -2.72 15.86 3.19
C ASP A 73 -1.53 15.32 4.01
N PRO A 74 -0.58 14.56 3.41
CA PRO A 74 0.60 14.09 4.13
C PRO A 74 1.40 15.23 4.80
N ASN A 75 1.31 16.47 4.31
CA ASN A 75 1.99 17.62 4.89
C ASN A 75 1.34 18.14 6.19
N SER A 76 0.10 17.74 6.51
CA SER A 76 -0.64 18.22 7.69
C SER A 76 -0.71 17.21 8.84
N VAL A 77 -0.27 15.95 8.65
CA VAL A 77 -0.53 14.85 9.60
C VAL A 77 0.67 14.44 10.48
N GLY A 78 1.86 14.98 10.23
CA GLY A 78 3.07 14.59 10.97
C GLY A 78 3.41 13.10 10.84
N THR A 79 3.71 12.44 11.96
CA THR A 79 4.06 11.02 11.99
C THR A 79 2.82 10.13 11.99
N ILE A 80 2.74 9.21 11.03
CA ILE A 80 1.61 8.27 10.90
C ILE A 80 1.86 7.03 11.77
N PRO A 81 0.92 6.62 12.64
CA PRO A 81 1.11 5.42 13.47
C PRO A 81 1.26 4.13 12.67
N LEU A 82 0.43 3.96 11.63
CA LEU A 82 0.37 2.74 10.83
C LEU A 82 0.23 3.05 9.34
N TYR A 83 1.08 2.41 8.53
CA TYR A 83 0.92 2.31 7.08
C TYR A 83 0.59 0.88 6.66
N VAL A 84 -0.41 0.71 5.80
CA VAL A 84 -0.78 -0.59 5.24
C VAL A 84 -0.73 -0.53 3.72
N ASP A 85 0.05 -1.43 3.10
CA ASP A 85 0.18 -1.51 1.65
C ASP A 85 0.53 -2.92 1.17
N GLY A 86 0.36 -3.19 -0.12
CA GLY A 86 0.82 -4.42 -0.75
C GLY A 86 2.27 -4.38 -1.24
N ALA A 87 2.72 -5.50 -1.80
CA ALA A 87 3.99 -5.62 -2.50
C ALA A 87 3.85 -6.47 -3.77
N ASP A 88 4.77 -6.26 -4.70
CA ASP A 88 4.91 -7.08 -5.90
C ASP A 88 5.71 -8.36 -5.59
N GLU A 89 6.72 -8.26 -4.71
CA GLU A 89 7.44 -9.38 -4.09
C GLU A 89 7.87 -9.07 -2.65
N PHE A 90 8.09 -10.11 -1.86
CA PHE A 90 8.80 -10.01 -0.58
C PHE A 90 9.70 -11.23 -0.32
N ASP A 91 10.82 -11.00 0.36
CA ASP A 91 11.76 -12.03 0.78
C ASP A 91 11.55 -12.44 2.27
N PRO A 92 12.25 -13.49 2.79
CA PRO A 92 12.14 -13.89 4.19
C PRO A 92 12.58 -12.84 5.22
N HIS A 93 13.29 -11.80 4.78
CA HIS A 93 13.74 -10.69 5.60
C HIS A 93 12.78 -9.48 5.55
N LEU A 94 11.64 -9.63 4.87
CA LEU A 94 10.63 -8.59 4.65
C LEU A 94 11.14 -7.40 3.80
N ASN A 95 12.18 -7.61 3.00
CA ASN A 95 12.51 -6.67 1.93
C ASN A 95 11.49 -6.82 0.80
N LEU A 96 11.12 -5.72 0.15
CA LEU A 96 10.02 -5.69 -0.82
C LEU A 96 10.45 -5.15 -2.18
N VAL A 97 9.91 -5.74 -3.24
CA VAL A 97 9.77 -5.07 -4.52
C VAL A 97 8.36 -4.47 -4.58
N LYS A 98 8.30 -3.18 -4.92
CA LYS A 98 7.05 -2.40 -5.05
C LYS A 98 7.13 -1.50 -6.27
N GLY A 99 5.96 -1.13 -6.79
CA GLY A 99 5.82 -0.10 -7.81
C GLY A 99 5.21 -0.58 -9.12
N GLY A 100 4.79 -1.85 -9.21
CA GLY A 100 4.08 -2.37 -10.39
C GLY A 100 2.81 -1.57 -10.73
N GLY A 101 2.19 -0.94 -9.73
CA GLY A 101 1.04 -0.05 -9.89
C GLY A 101 1.36 1.44 -10.16
N GLY A 102 2.64 1.82 -10.24
CA GLY A 102 3.05 3.20 -10.56
C GLY A 102 2.92 4.23 -9.43
N ALA A 103 2.77 3.79 -8.18
CA ALA A 103 2.63 4.67 -7.00
C ALA A 103 3.86 4.67 -6.07
N LEU A 104 4.95 4.01 -6.45
CA LEU A 104 6.10 3.71 -5.59
C LEU A 104 6.66 4.90 -4.82
N THR A 105 6.76 6.08 -5.43
CA THR A 105 7.36 7.24 -4.76
C THR A 105 6.50 7.71 -3.59
N ARG A 106 5.19 7.82 -3.78
CA ARG A 106 4.26 8.21 -2.72
C ARG A 106 4.15 7.12 -1.65
N GLU A 107 4.12 5.86 -2.06
CA GLU A 107 4.14 4.71 -1.13
C GLU A 107 5.37 4.77 -0.22
N LYS A 108 6.56 5.02 -0.79
CA LYS A 108 7.80 5.09 -0.03
C LYS A 108 7.86 6.29 0.91
N ILE A 109 7.31 7.44 0.50
CA ILE A 109 7.21 8.64 1.36
C ILE A 109 6.32 8.35 2.57
N ILE A 110 5.13 7.79 2.36
CA ILE A 110 4.19 7.49 3.46
C ILE A 110 4.77 6.43 4.39
N ALA A 111 5.40 5.38 3.85
CA ALA A 111 6.10 4.38 4.65
C ALA A 111 7.21 5.01 5.52
N ALA A 112 7.98 5.96 4.97
CA ALA A 112 9.08 6.63 5.68
C ALA A 112 8.61 7.54 6.83
N ILE A 113 7.41 8.13 6.74
CA ILE A 113 6.83 8.95 7.81
C ILE A 113 5.95 8.14 8.77
N SER A 114 5.94 6.80 8.63
CA SER A 114 5.11 5.91 9.44
C SER A 114 5.94 5.18 10.50
N LYS A 115 5.36 4.98 11.71
CA LYS A 115 6.03 4.23 12.79
C LYS A 115 6.07 2.73 12.53
N LYS A 116 5.02 2.21 11.90
CA LYS A 116 4.89 0.80 11.54
C LYS A 116 4.37 0.68 10.12
N PHE A 117 5.02 -0.17 9.34
CA PHE A 117 4.55 -0.59 8.03
C PHE A 117 4.12 -2.06 8.10
N ILE A 118 2.86 -2.33 7.76
CA ILE A 118 2.32 -3.67 7.57
C ILE A 118 2.14 -3.91 6.07
N CYS A 119 2.89 -4.87 5.54
CA CYS A 119 2.71 -5.35 4.18
C CYS A 119 1.59 -6.41 4.14
N ILE A 120 0.63 -6.27 3.24
CA ILE A 120 -0.44 -7.26 3.00
C ILE A 120 -0.35 -7.85 1.60
N THR A 121 -0.18 -9.16 1.50
CA THR A 121 -0.07 -9.89 0.23
C THR A 121 -0.86 -11.19 0.26
N ASP A 122 -1.07 -11.77 -0.92
CA ASP A 122 -1.36 -13.20 -1.02
C ASP A 122 -0.04 -14.00 -1.07
N HIS A 123 -0.16 -15.33 -0.94
CA HIS A 123 0.98 -16.25 -0.85
C HIS A 123 1.86 -16.28 -2.10
N THR A 124 1.38 -15.82 -3.26
CA THR A 124 2.16 -15.85 -4.51
C THR A 124 3.26 -14.80 -4.57
N LYS A 125 3.30 -13.87 -3.59
CA LYS A 125 4.25 -12.75 -3.56
C LYS A 125 5.54 -13.06 -2.81
N GLN A 126 5.62 -14.20 -2.13
CA GLN A 126 6.82 -14.61 -1.41
C GLN A 126 7.83 -15.24 -2.38
N VAL A 127 9.08 -14.80 -2.30
CA VAL A 127 10.21 -15.36 -3.05
C VAL A 127 11.40 -15.56 -2.11
N ASP A 128 12.34 -16.43 -2.46
CA ASP A 128 13.56 -16.61 -1.65
C ASP A 128 14.55 -15.45 -1.88
N VAL A 129 14.61 -14.95 -3.10
CA VAL A 129 15.46 -13.83 -3.53
C VAL A 129 14.63 -12.91 -4.42
N LEU A 130 14.67 -11.60 -4.15
CA LEU A 130 13.96 -10.60 -4.95
C LEU A 130 14.53 -10.50 -6.37
N GLY A 131 13.66 -10.29 -7.36
CA GLY A 131 14.07 -9.97 -8.72
C GLY A 131 13.38 -10.76 -9.84
N GLU A 132 12.49 -11.70 -9.53
CA GLU A 132 11.66 -12.34 -10.57
C GLU A 132 10.65 -11.32 -11.14
N PHE A 133 10.11 -10.46 -10.28
CA PHE A 133 9.34 -9.29 -10.68
C PHE A 133 10.28 -8.16 -11.13
N PRO A 134 10.04 -7.52 -12.31
CA PRO A 134 10.87 -6.42 -12.79
C PRO A 134 10.88 -5.24 -11.80
N LEU A 135 12.08 -4.84 -11.36
CA LEU A 135 12.26 -3.75 -10.39
C LEU A 135 11.81 -2.39 -10.97
N PRO A 136 10.74 -1.77 -10.43
CA PRO A 136 10.29 -0.47 -10.92
C PRO A 136 11.21 0.67 -10.46
N ILE A 137 11.55 1.58 -11.39
CA ILE A 137 12.37 2.76 -11.12
C ILE A 137 11.69 3.99 -11.71
N GLU A 138 11.27 4.91 -10.86
CA GLU A 138 10.70 6.20 -11.29
C GLU A 138 11.84 7.16 -11.65
N VAL A 139 11.77 7.73 -12.85
CA VAL A 139 12.80 8.64 -13.37
C VAL A 139 12.18 9.94 -13.84
N ILE A 140 12.92 11.03 -13.72
CA ILE A 140 12.56 12.28 -14.37
C ILE A 140 12.60 12.05 -15.90
N PRO A 141 11.59 12.47 -16.68
CA PRO A 141 11.50 12.15 -18.10
C PRO A 141 12.75 12.49 -18.92
N MET A 142 13.41 13.61 -18.62
CA MET A 142 14.64 14.04 -19.31
C MET A 142 15.83 13.08 -19.09
N ALA A 143 15.83 12.31 -18.00
CA ALA A 143 16.93 11.44 -17.59
C ALA A 143 16.78 9.99 -18.10
N ARG A 144 15.65 9.63 -18.72
CA ARG A 144 15.31 8.25 -19.08
C ARG A 144 16.44 7.48 -19.76
N SER A 145 17.00 8.04 -20.84
CA SER A 145 18.05 7.37 -21.62
C SER A 145 19.39 7.28 -20.88
N TYR A 146 19.68 8.25 -20.01
CA TYR A 146 20.88 8.21 -19.18
C TYR A 146 20.77 7.11 -18.13
N VAL A 147 19.70 7.12 -17.34
CA VAL A 147 19.47 6.12 -16.30
C VAL A 147 19.43 4.70 -16.88
N ALA A 148 18.83 4.51 -18.06
CA ALA A 148 18.83 3.20 -18.72
C ALA A 148 20.25 2.65 -18.99
N ARG A 149 21.23 3.50 -19.33
CA ARG A 149 22.62 3.07 -19.58
C ARG A 149 23.40 2.75 -18.32
N GLU A 150 22.99 3.28 -17.17
CA GLU A 150 23.66 3.00 -15.88
C GLU A 150 23.19 1.67 -15.26
N ILE A 151 22.11 1.08 -15.79
CA ILE A 151 21.44 -0.10 -15.23
C ILE A 151 21.55 -1.31 -16.17
N VAL A 152 21.60 -1.08 -17.49
CA VAL A 152 21.63 -2.13 -18.54
C VAL A 152 23.04 -2.33 -19.06
#